data_AF-A0A0W8IG33-F1
#
_entry.id   AF-A0A0W8IG33-F1
#
_cell.length_a   1.000
_cell.length_b   1.000
_cell.length_c   1.000
_cell.angle_alpha   90.00
_cell.angle_beta   90.00
_cell.angle_gamma   90.00
#
_symmetry.space_group_name_H-M   'P 1'
#
loop_
_entity.id
_entity.type
_entity.pdbx_description
1 polymer ?
#
loop_
_entity_poly.entity_id
_entity_poly.type
_entity_poly.pdbx_seq_one_letter_code
_entity_poly.pdbx_strand_id
1 'polypeptide(L)'
;MAIGLDEKADWMASARDAVEQLADDSRAYGTTFTADDLYKIISRPETEAQRRYWPGSVFRSAEAAGLIVKAGYSNSRSRSRRGGARYEWKASPS
;
A
#
# COMPACT_ATOMS: atom_id res chain seq x y z
N MET A 1 24.06 -17.22 1.40
CA MET A 1 22.67 -16.93 1.81
C MET A 1 22.21 -15.67 1.09
N ALA A 2 21.49 -15.81 -0.02
CA ALA A 2 20.92 -14.72 -0.79
C ALA A 2 19.50 -14.39 -0.29
N ILE A 3 19.34 -14.16 1.02
CA ILE A 3 18.01 -14.13 1.67
C ILE A 3 17.21 -12.85 1.36
N GLY A 4 17.84 -11.79 0.80
CA GLY A 4 17.19 -10.46 0.75
C GLY A 4 16.45 -10.08 -0.53
N LEU A 5 16.71 -10.72 -1.68
CA LEU A 5 16.11 -10.30 -2.97
C LEU A 5 14.84 -11.08 -3.31
N ASP A 6 14.86 -12.40 -3.07
CA ASP A 6 13.70 -13.26 -3.37
C ASP A 6 12.50 -12.89 -2.49
N GLU A 7 12.72 -12.71 -1.17
CA GLU A 7 11.66 -12.28 -0.25
C GLU A 7 11.03 -10.94 -0.66
N LYS A 8 11.85 -9.99 -1.11
CA LYS A 8 11.36 -8.68 -1.56
C LYS A 8 10.55 -8.82 -2.84
N ALA A 9 11.03 -9.59 -3.80
CA ALA A 9 10.34 -9.79 -5.07
C ALA A 9 8.99 -10.47 -4.85
N ASP A 10 8.96 -11.53 -4.04
CA ASP A 10 7.74 -12.27 -3.71
C ASP A 10 6.72 -11.38 -3.00
N TRP A 11 7.17 -10.64 -1.98
CA TRP A 11 6.28 -9.72 -1.26
C TRP A 11 5.76 -8.61 -2.18
N MET A 12 6.59 -8.05 -3.06
CA MET A 12 6.20 -7.00 -4.00
C MET A 12 5.19 -7.50 -5.03
N ALA A 13 5.31 -8.75 -5.48
CA ALA A 13 4.34 -9.37 -6.38
C ALA A 13 2.98 -9.51 -5.70
N SER A 14 2.93 -10.12 -4.51
CA SER A 14 1.66 -10.23 -3.75
C SER A 14 1.06 -8.87 -3.39
N ALA A 15 1.91 -7.88 -3.09
CA ALA A 15 1.45 -6.54 -2.78
C ALA A 15 0.87 -5.82 -4.00
N ARG A 16 1.39 -6.09 -5.20
CA ARG A 16 0.83 -5.56 -6.44
C ARG A 16 -0.57 -6.10 -6.68
N ASP A 17 -0.74 -7.42 -6.60
CA ASP A 17 -2.03 -8.08 -6.78
C ASP A 17 -3.07 -7.55 -5.77
N ALA A 18 -2.64 -7.36 -4.50
CA ALA A 18 -3.50 -6.79 -3.47
C ALA A 18 -3.85 -5.31 -3.70
N VAL A 19 -2.95 -4.51 -4.28
CA VAL A 19 -3.26 -3.13 -4.67
C VAL A 19 -4.22 -3.09 -5.86
N GLU A 20 -4.11 -4.02 -6.81
CA GLU A 20 -5.07 -4.19 -7.91
C GLU A 20 -6.47 -4.52 -7.37
N GLN A 21 -6.57 -5.47 -6.44
CA GLN A 21 -7.82 -5.78 -5.74
C GLN A 21 -8.42 -4.54 -5.03
N LEU A 22 -7.60 -3.79 -4.28
CA LEU A 22 -8.07 -2.58 -3.58
C LEU A 22 -8.48 -1.46 -4.55
N ALA A 23 -7.81 -1.35 -5.70
CA ALA A 23 -8.18 -0.41 -6.75
C ALA A 23 -9.54 -0.78 -7.37
N ASP A 24 -9.79 -2.06 -7.61
CA ASP A 24 -11.08 -2.52 -8.13
C ASP A 24 -12.21 -2.29 -7.12
N ASP A 25 -11.98 -2.60 -5.84
CA ASP A 25 -12.94 -2.29 -4.77
C ASP A 25 -13.21 -0.79 -4.67
N SER A 26 -12.16 0.03 -4.73
CA SER A 26 -12.27 1.49 -4.74
C SER A 26 -13.06 2.01 -5.93
N ARG A 27 -12.87 1.43 -7.12
CA ARG A 27 -13.60 1.78 -8.33
C ARG A 27 -15.08 1.40 -8.23
N ALA A 28 -15.39 0.24 -7.66
CA ALA A 28 -16.75 -0.26 -7.52
C ALA A 28 -17.55 0.51 -6.46
N TYR A 29 -16.92 0.86 -5.34
CA TYR A 29 -17.61 1.41 -4.16
C TYR A 29 -17.31 2.89 -3.88
N GLY A 30 -16.41 3.52 -4.64
CA GLY A 30 -16.00 4.90 -4.42
C GLY A 30 -15.24 5.14 -3.13
N THR A 31 -14.60 4.11 -2.58
CA THR A 31 -13.88 4.14 -1.29
C THR A 31 -12.41 4.52 -1.47
N THR A 32 -11.76 4.90 -0.37
CA THR A 32 -10.30 5.06 -0.30
C THR A 32 -9.68 3.93 0.53
N PHE A 33 -8.40 3.68 0.32
CA PHE A 33 -7.64 2.67 1.06
C PHE A 33 -6.25 3.14 1.43
N THR A 34 -5.64 2.46 2.38
CA THR A 34 -4.33 2.80 2.96
C THR A 34 -3.40 1.59 2.97
N ALA A 35 -2.15 1.81 3.41
CA ALA A 35 -1.22 0.71 3.68
C ALA A 35 -1.74 -0.28 4.74
N ASP A 36 -2.60 0.15 5.67
CA ASP A 36 -3.19 -0.78 6.64
C ASP A 36 -4.19 -1.73 5.99
N ASP A 37 -4.89 -1.30 4.94
CA ASP A 37 -5.83 -2.14 4.19
C ASP A 37 -5.08 -3.16 3.32
N LEU A 38 -3.95 -2.76 2.73
CA LEU A 38 -3.02 -3.69 2.07
C LEU A 38 -2.61 -4.82 3.02
N TYR A 39 -2.29 -4.49 4.28
CA TYR A 39 -1.89 -5.48 5.28
C TYR A 39 -3.04 -6.36 5.81
N LYS A 40 -4.29 -6.08 5.45
CA LYS A 40 -5.41 -7.00 5.73
C LYS A 40 -5.50 -8.10 4.68
N ILE A 41 -4.96 -7.86 3.48
CA ILE A 41 -4.96 -8.81 2.37
C ILE A 41 -3.68 -9.65 2.39
N ILE A 42 -2.54 -9.00 2.60
CA ILE A 42 -1.22 -9.65 2.64
C ILE A 42 -0.52 -9.46 3.99
N SER A 43 0.38 -10.37 4.32
CA SER A 43 1.18 -10.26 5.54
C SER A 43 2.10 -9.03 5.52
N ARG A 44 2.30 -8.44 6.70
CA ARG A 44 3.29 -7.36 6.89
C ARG A 44 4.70 -7.91 6.68
N PRO A 45 5.61 -7.15 6.06
CA PRO A 45 7.03 -7.50 6.04
C PRO A 45 7.57 -7.70 7.47
N GLU A 46 8.51 -8.62 7.64
CA GLU A 46 8.96 -9.09 8.96
C GLU A 46 9.79 -8.05 9.71
N THR A 47 10.63 -7.29 9.00
CA THR A 47 11.53 -6.31 9.61
C THR A 47 10.96 -4.89 9.57
N GLU A 48 11.38 -4.04 10.50
CA GLU A 48 10.95 -2.64 10.51
C GLU A 48 11.42 -1.87 9.27
N ALA A 49 12.64 -2.16 8.79
CA ALA A 49 13.19 -1.53 7.59
C ALA A 49 12.33 -1.82 6.36
N GLN A 50 11.91 -3.08 6.17
CA GLN A 50 11.03 -3.46 5.06
C GLN A 50 9.67 -2.77 5.17
N ARG A 51 9.03 -2.78 6.36
CA ARG A 51 7.74 -2.11 6.61
C ARG A 51 7.75 -0.62 6.31
N ARG A 52 8.90 0.04 6.47
CA ARG A 52 9.05 1.48 6.20
C ARG A 52 9.05 1.81 4.72
N TYR A 53 9.67 0.98 3.88
CA TYR A 53 9.95 1.33 2.48
C TYR A 53 9.12 0.56 1.47
N TRP A 54 8.82 -0.72 1.72
CA TRP A 54 8.22 -1.59 0.72
C TRP A 54 6.81 -1.17 0.30
N PRO A 55 5.87 -0.87 1.22
CA PRO A 55 4.51 -0.47 0.83
C PRO A 55 4.52 0.81 0.00
N GLY A 56 5.29 1.81 0.42
CA GLY A 56 5.43 3.06 -0.32
C GLY A 56 6.07 2.90 -1.70
N SER A 57 6.84 1.84 -1.92
CA SER A 57 7.33 1.47 -3.25
C SER A 57 6.20 0.94 -4.12
N VAL A 58 5.38 0.02 -3.60
CA VAL A 58 4.26 -0.58 -4.35
C VAL A 58 3.24 0.46 -4.76
N PHE A 59 2.79 1.31 -3.82
CA PHE A 59 1.80 2.35 -4.15
C PHE A 59 2.34 3.35 -5.18
N ARG A 60 3.62 3.72 -5.11
CA ARG A 60 4.23 4.60 -6.13
C ARG A 60 4.33 3.93 -7.49
N SER A 61 4.67 2.64 -7.54
CA SER A 61 4.67 1.88 -8.79
C SER A 61 3.26 1.78 -9.39
N ALA A 62 2.24 1.55 -8.57
CA ALA A 62 0.85 1.51 -9.01
C ALA A 62 0.33 2.88 -9.48
N GLU A 63 0.72 3.96 -8.80
CA GLU A 63 0.44 5.34 -9.22
C GLU A 63 1.09 5.64 -10.58
N ALA A 64 2.36 5.30 -10.76
CA ALA A 64 3.07 5.46 -12.02
C ALA A 64 2.47 4.63 -13.16
N ALA A 65 1.84 3.49 -12.84
CA ALA A 65 1.10 2.66 -13.80
C ALA A 65 -0.31 3.19 -14.10
N GLY A 66 -0.76 4.26 -13.44
CA GLY A 66 -2.10 4.83 -13.62
C GLY A 66 -3.24 4.00 -13.00
N LEU A 67 -2.92 3.04 -12.13
CA LEU A 67 -3.94 2.20 -11.47
C LEU A 67 -4.65 2.96 -10.35
N ILE A 68 -3.89 3.77 -9.60
CA ILE A 68 -4.36 4.47 -8.41
C ILE A 68 -3.89 5.93 -8.43
N VAL A 69 -4.58 6.78 -7.67
CA VAL A 69 -4.20 8.17 -7.44
C VAL A 69 -4.29 8.50 -5.95
N LYS A 70 -3.53 9.50 -5.51
CA LYS A 70 -3.64 10.02 -4.14
C LYS A 70 -5.00 10.69 -3.96
N ALA A 71 -5.78 10.18 -3.00
CA ALA A 71 -7.05 10.75 -2.59
C ALA A 71 -6.88 11.81 -1.50
N GLY A 72 -5.86 11.64 -0.65
CA GLY A 72 -5.60 12.55 0.46
C GLY A 72 -4.58 12.01 1.44
N TYR A 73 -4.64 12.55 2.66
CA TYR A 73 -3.86 12.09 3.78
C TYR A 73 -4.79 11.92 4.98
N SER A 74 -4.71 10.78 5.68
CA SER A 74 -5.27 10.67 7.02
C SER A 74 -4.17 10.73 8.06
N ASN A 75 -4.44 11.52 9.08
CA ASN A 75 -3.77 11.38 10.36
C ASN A 75 -4.44 10.21 11.08
N SER A 76 -3.69 9.16 11.42
CA SER A 76 -4.26 8.09 12.23
C SER A 76 -4.73 8.68 13.57
N ARG A 77 -6.04 8.91 13.74
CA ARG A 77 -6.62 9.44 14.98
C ARG A 77 -6.31 8.56 16.20
N SER A 78 -5.91 7.31 15.98
CA SER A 78 -5.56 6.33 17.01
C SER A 78 -4.10 6.34 17.51
N ARG A 79 -3.20 7.18 16.96
CA ARG A 79 -1.80 7.29 17.44
C ARG A 79 -1.37 8.76 17.62
N SER A 80 -2.02 9.47 18.54
CA SER A 80 -1.47 10.70 19.08
C SER A 80 -0.27 10.37 19.98
N ARG A 81 0.93 10.41 19.37
CA ARG A 81 2.23 10.68 20.02
C ARG A 81 3.40 10.70 19.03
N ARG A 82 3.26 10.12 17.83
CA ARG A 82 4.23 10.19 16.72
C ARG A 82 3.49 10.18 15.37
N GLY A 83 2.80 11.28 15.06
CA GLY A 83 1.93 11.43 13.90
C GLY A 83 2.63 11.14 12.58
N GLY A 84 2.54 9.90 12.10
CA GLY A 84 2.86 9.56 10.72
C GLY A 84 1.63 9.85 9.86
N ALA A 85 1.74 10.82 8.96
CA ALA A 85 0.75 11.00 7.90
C ALA A 85 0.73 9.73 7.04
N ARG A 86 -0.47 9.20 6.79
CA ARG A 86 -0.67 8.09 5.86
C ARG A 86 -1.35 8.61 4.63
N TYR A 87 -0.81 8.27 3.46
CA TYR A 87 -1.48 8.56 2.20
C TYR A 87 -2.72 7.66 2.07
N GLU A 88 -3.80 8.28 1.64
CA GLU A 88 -4.99 7.60 1.18
C GLU A 88 -4.95 7.53 -0.34
N TRP A 89 -5.29 6.36 -0.86
CA TRP A 89 -5.29 6.04 -2.27
C TRP A 89 -6.69 5.66 -2.72
N LYS A 90 -6.98 5.87 -4.00
CA LYS A 90 -8.19 5.39 -4.65
C LYS A 90 -7.87 4.97 -6.08
N ALA A 91 -8.79 4.26 -6.71
CA ALA A 91 -8.70 3.94 -8.14
C ALA A 91 -8.51 5.22 -8.97
N SER A 92 -7.65 5.15 -9.99
CA SER A 92 -7.55 6.23 -10.96
C SER A 92 -8.87 6.36 -11.73
N PRO A 93 -9.40 7.59 -11.92
CA PRO A 93 -10.49 7.81 -12.85
C PRO A 93 -9.99 7.50 -14.26
N SER A 94 -10.59 6.49 -14.89
CA SER A 94 -10.32 6.12 -16.29
C SER A 94 -10.59 7.28 -17.25
#